data_AF-H8ZGN2-F1
#
_entry.id   AF-H8ZGN2-F1
#
_cell.length_a   1.000
_cell.length_b   1.000
_cell.length_c   1.000
_cell.angle_alpha   90.00
_cell.angle_beta   90.00
_cell.angle_gamma   90.00
#
_symmetry.space_group_name_H-M   'P 1'
#
loop_
_entity.id
_entity.type
_entity.pdbx_description
1 polymer ?
#
loop_
_entity_poly.entity_id
_entity_poly.type
_entity_poly.pdbx_seq_one_letter_code
_entity_poly.pdbx_strand_id
1 'polypeptide(L)'
;SLFCCLAYDPAERIYRTDHMGNVSESLKEFFAPEENKSFDTTKAEFQIRWCKVVACLDEPRVTYLRGRNELDSGIINMLMVIAEIVNISKEEKDKIFGFSERLKEKQGELEDILSKDIQEYTKMLLKRLSKIEIVGIVFSWIKSYKCSNGRYDVYGEIAISFEQDRIRNKIVLEISKTHGGIKMGLPAMDLKEDRIEELSEIADSCKSETGFVRNLFAVYIDYEIRKLSWDNKEFM
;
A
#
# COMPACT_ATOMS: atom_id res chain seq x y z
N SER A 1 -2.65 -6.35 0.17
CA SER A 1 -2.10 -6.13 -1.19
C SER A 1 -2.14 -4.64 -1.49
N LEU A 2 -0.99 -4.02 -1.82
CA LEU A 2 -0.88 -2.60 -2.20
C LEU A 2 -1.81 -2.23 -3.37
N PHE A 3 -1.93 -3.12 -4.36
CA PHE A 3 -2.72 -2.87 -5.58
C PHE A 3 -4.20 -2.64 -5.32
N CYS A 4 -4.77 -3.25 -4.27
CA CYS A 4 -6.14 -2.98 -3.87
C CYS A 4 -6.35 -1.49 -3.60
N CYS A 5 -5.37 -0.80 -3.01
CA CYS A 5 -5.50 0.62 -2.66
C CYS A 5 -5.41 1.52 -3.90
N LEU A 6 -4.67 1.08 -4.93
CA LEU A 6 -4.56 1.80 -6.20
C LEU A 6 -5.79 1.59 -7.09
N ALA A 7 -6.39 0.40 -7.03
CA ALA A 7 -7.53 -0.02 -7.84
C ALA A 7 -8.90 0.36 -7.24
N TYR A 8 -8.96 0.70 -5.95
CA TYR A 8 -10.21 1.02 -5.28
C TYR A 8 -10.79 2.35 -5.78
N ASP A 9 -12.04 2.30 -6.25
CA ASP A 9 -12.83 3.47 -6.59
C ASP A 9 -13.80 3.78 -5.44
N PRO A 10 -13.58 4.89 -4.72
CA PRO A 10 -14.42 5.24 -3.58
C PRO A 10 -15.84 5.67 -3.97
N ALA A 11 -16.06 6.19 -5.19
CA ALA A 11 -17.35 6.70 -5.62
C ALA A 11 -18.36 5.56 -5.82
N GLU A 12 -17.93 4.50 -6.52
CA GLU A 12 -18.76 3.32 -6.75
C GLU A 12 -18.52 2.19 -5.73
N ARG A 13 -17.53 2.35 -4.84
CA ARG A 13 -17.12 1.37 -3.82
C ARG A 13 -16.76 0.00 -4.39
N ILE A 14 -16.10 0.00 -5.56
CA ILE A 14 -15.63 -1.20 -6.25
C ILE A 14 -14.15 -1.07 -6.60
N TYR A 15 -13.50 -2.19 -6.91
CA TYR A 15 -12.15 -2.18 -7.48
C TYR A 15 -12.23 -2.24 -8.99
N ARG A 16 -11.36 -1.51 -9.68
CA ARG A 16 -11.25 -1.50 -11.15
C ARG A 16 -9.84 -1.08 -11.59
N THR A 17 -9.50 -1.35 -12.84
CA THR A 17 -8.18 -1.07 -13.41
C THR A 17 -8.24 -0.24 -14.69
N ASP A 18 -9.42 0.24 -15.09
CA ASP A 18 -9.65 1.01 -16.32
C ASP A 18 -8.84 2.32 -16.35
N HIS A 19 -8.65 2.96 -15.18
CA HIS A 19 -7.83 4.16 -15.04
C HIS A 19 -6.32 3.91 -15.14
N MET A 20 -5.87 2.65 -15.02
CA MET A 20 -4.44 2.29 -15.08
C MET A 20 -3.95 2.13 -16.53
N GLY A 21 -4.83 2.28 -17.52
CA GLY A 21 -4.51 2.10 -18.94
C GLY A 21 -4.54 0.63 -19.35
N ASN A 22 -3.56 0.21 -20.16
CA ASN A 22 -3.46 -1.19 -20.55
C ASN A 22 -2.87 -1.99 -19.40
N VAL A 23 -3.59 -2.97 -18.87
CA VAL A 23 -3.09 -3.87 -17.82
C VAL A 23 -3.13 -5.32 -18.30
N SER A 24 -2.35 -6.20 -17.67
CA SER A 24 -2.34 -7.63 -17.95
C SER A 24 -3.73 -8.26 -17.77
N GLU A 25 -4.02 -9.29 -18.55
CA GLU A 25 -5.33 -9.94 -18.51
C GLU A 25 -5.61 -10.55 -17.14
N SER A 26 -4.60 -11.17 -16.53
CA SER A 26 -4.68 -11.69 -15.15
C SER A 26 -5.03 -10.62 -14.13
N LEU A 27 -4.52 -9.38 -14.28
CA LEU A 27 -4.87 -8.27 -13.38
C LEU A 27 -6.31 -7.79 -13.62
N LYS A 28 -6.79 -7.75 -14.87
CA LYS A 28 -8.19 -7.42 -15.17
C LYS A 28 -9.15 -8.44 -14.58
N GLU A 29 -8.88 -9.73 -14.81
CA GLU A 29 -9.69 -10.83 -14.28
C GLU A 29 -9.71 -10.82 -12.74
N PHE A 30 -8.58 -10.51 -12.11
CA PHE A 30 -8.52 -10.41 -10.65
C PHE A 30 -9.47 -9.36 -10.08
N PHE A 31 -9.60 -8.21 -10.76
CA PHE A 31 -10.47 -7.10 -10.38
C PHE A 31 -11.80 -7.05 -11.16
N ALA A 32 -12.23 -8.15 -11.79
CA ALA A 32 -13.49 -8.18 -12.52
C ALA A 32 -14.69 -8.00 -11.57
N PRO A 33 -15.76 -7.27 -11.93
CA PRO A 33 -16.91 -7.02 -11.07
C PRO A 33 -17.59 -8.28 -10.52
N GLU A 34 -17.60 -9.37 -11.30
CA GLU A 34 -18.16 -10.67 -10.92
C GLU A 34 -17.41 -11.29 -9.74
N GLU A 35 -16.10 -11.04 -9.68
CA GLU A 35 -15.16 -11.52 -8.67
C GLU A 35 -14.99 -10.56 -7.47
N ASN A 36 -15.44 -9.32 -7.60
CA ASN A 36 -15.23 -8.22 -6.64
C ASN A 36 -16.32 -8.09 -5.55
N LYS A 37 -17.33 -8.96 -5.54
CA LYS A 37 -18.52 -8.78 -4.68
C LYS A 37 -18.22 -8.82 -3.17
N SER A 38 -17.10 -9.41 -2.76
CA SER A 38 -16.55 -9.24 -1.40
C SER A 38 -15.05 -9.55 -1.38
N PHE A 39 -14.21 -8.52 -1.38
CA PHE A 39 -12.78 -8.69 -1.13
C PHE A 39 -12.53 -8.96 0.35
N ASP A 40 -12.74 -10.20 0.77
CA ASP A 40 -12.21 -10.65 2.04
C ASP A 40 -10.73 -11.01 1.86
N THR A 41 -9.88 -10.01 2.06
CA THR A 41 -8.41 -10.15 1.91
C THR A 41 -7.78 -11.12 2.91
N THR A 42 -8.55 -11.59 3.90
CA THR A 42 -8.12 -12.60 4.89
C THR A 42 -8.29 -14.04 4.39
N LYS A 43 -9.05 -14.25 3.31
CA LYS A 43 -9.26 -15.58 2.74
C LYS A 43 -8.04 -16.05 1.94
N ALA A 44 -7.70 -17.33 2.12
CA ALA A 44 -6.64 -17.99 1.36
C ALA A 44 -6.89 -17.92 -0.16
N GLU A 45 -8.15 -17.99 -0.60
CA GLU A 45 -8.54 -17.88 -2.01
C GLU A 45 -8.11 -16.55 -2.64
N PHE A 46 -8.27 -15.43 -1.92
CA PHE A 46 -7.81 -14.12 -2.39
C PHE A 46 -6.29 -14.11 -2.60
N GLN A 47 -5.54 -14.67 -1.65
CA GLN A 47 -4.08 -14.76 -1.76
C GLN A 47 -3.67 -15.67 -2.92
N ILE A 48 -4.33 -16.81 -3.13
CA ILE A 48 -4.07 -17.71 -4.25
C ILE A 48 -4.33 -17.02 -5.59
N ARG A 49 -5.46 -16.32 -5.72
CA ARG A 49 -5.80 -15.55 -6.92
C ARG A 49 -4.77 -14.45 -7.17
N TRP A 50 -4.35 -13.73 -6.13
CA TRP A 50 -3.31 -12.71 -6.24
C TRP A 50 -1.96 -13.31 -6.64
N CYS A 51 -1.57 -14.46 -6.07
CA CYS A 51 -0.37 -15.17 -6.46
C CYS A 51 -0.38 -15.54 -7.95
N LYS A 52 -1.53 -15.92 -8.53
CA LYS A 52 -1.63 -16.18 -9.98
C LYS A 52 -1.33 -14.94 -10.83
N VAL A 53 -1.68 -13.75 -10.35
CA VAL A 53 -1.41 -12.48 -11.07
C VAL A 53 0.07 -12.19 -11.15
N VAL A 54 0.82 -12.50 -10.09
CA VAL A 54 2.23 -12.06 -9.95
C VAL A 54 3.25 -13.19 -10.09
N ALA A 55 2.81 -14.45 -10.10
CA ALA A 55 3.68 -15.61 -10.27
C ALA A 55 4.10 -15.79 -11.73
N CYS A 56 5.34 -16.23 -11.93
CA CYS A 56 5.85 -16.66 -13.24
C CYS A 56 5.68 -15.66 -14.40
N LEU A 57 5.71 -14.35 -14.12
CA LEU A 57 5.60 -13.30 -15.13
C LEU A 57 6.65 -13.43 -16.25
N ASP A 58 6.31 -13.04 -17.47
CA ASP A 58 7.18 -13.24 -18.64
C ASP A 58 8.43 -12.35 -18.61
N GLU A 59 8.36 -11.21 -17.94
CA GLU A 59 9.51 -10.30 -17.77
C GLU A 59 10.67 -10.97 -16.99
N PRO A 60 11.79 -11.33 -17.65
CA PRO A 60 12.89 -12.06 -17.04
C PRO A 60 13.64 -11.27 -15.96
N ARG A 61 13.47 -9.94 -15.92
CA ARG A 61 14.10 -9.08 -14.90
C ARG A 61 13.35 -9.08 -13.57
N VAL A 62 12.14 -9.64 -13.52
CA VAL A 62 11.45 -9.92 -12.25
C VAL A 62 12.18 -11.06 -11.54
N THR A 63 12.61 -10.79 -10.31
CA THR A 63 13.32 -11.77 -9.49
C THR A 63 12.37 -12.46 -8.54
N TYR A 64 12.58 -13.77 -8.43
CA TYR A 64 11.87 -14.61 -7.49
C TYR A 64 12.79 -15.58 -6.77
N LEU A 65 12.34 -15.96 -5.59
CA LEU A 65 12.92 -16.94 -4.69
C LEU A 65 12.16 -18.27 -4.85
N ARG A 66 12.74 -19.33 -4.27
CA ARG A 66 12.13 -20.67 -4.19
C ARG A 66 11.57 -21.20 -5.53
N GLY A 67 12.30 -20.99 -6.62
CA GLY A 67 11.99 -21.56 -7.93
C GLY A 67 10.73 -21.00 -8.59
N ARG A 68 10.40 -19.71 -8.43
CA ARG A 68 9.20 -19.14 -9.09
C ARG A 68 8.12 -18.67 -8.12
N ASN A 69 8.18 -19.20 -6.90
CA ASN A 69 7.02 -19.28 -6.01
C ASN A 69 6.90 -18.11 -5.03
N GLU A 70 7.98 -17.36 -4.83
CA GLU A 70 8.03 -16.23 -3.92
C GLU A 70 8.68 -15.07 -4.66
N LEU A 71 8.07 -13.89 -4.63
CA LEU A 71 8.71 -12.69 -5.18
C LEU A 71 9.83 -12.25 -4.24
N ASP A 72 10.98 -11.90 -4.82
CA ASP A 72 12.04 -11.28 -4.03
C ASP A 72 11.59 -9.90 -3.54
N SER A 73 11.86 -9.61 -2.27
CA SER A 73 11.53 -8.32 -1.68
C SER A 73 12.43 -7.23 -2.26
N GLY A 74 11.95 -6.02 -2.47
CA GLY A 74 12.80 -4.93 -2.97
C GLY A 74 12.00 -3.91 -3.74
N ILE A 75 12.34 -2.63 -3.57
CA ILE A 75 11.63 -1.53 -4.23
C ILE A 75 11.78 -1.66 -5.75
N ILE A 76 12.98 -1.97 -6.26
CA ILE A 76 13.22 -2.07 -7.70
C ILE A 76 12.50 -3.30 -8.26
N ASN A 77 12.58 -4.45 -7.57
CA ASN A 77 11.82 -5.64 -7.97
C ASN A 77 10.30 -5.39 -7.96
N MET A 78 9.78 -4.71 -6.94
CA MET A 78 8.36 -4.33 -6.86
C MET A 78 7.95 -3.43 -8.03
N LEU A 79 8.78 -2.44 -8.40
CA LEU A 79 8.52 -1.58 -9.56
C LEU A 79 8.48 -2.41 -10.86
N MET A 80 9.40 -3.36 -11.03
CA MET A 80 9.41 -4.23 -12.22
C MET A 80 8.16 -5.11 -12.28
N VAL A 81 7.73 -5.70 -11.16
CA VAL A 81 6.48 -6.46 -11.07
C VAL A 81 5.28 -5.60 -11.44
N ILE A 82 5.17 -4.41 -10.86
CA ILE A 82 4.11 -3.44 -11.18
C ILE A 82 4.12 -3.16 -12.69
N ALA A 83 5.29 -2.83 -13.25
CA ALA A 83 5.43 -2.50 -14.65
C ALA A 83 5.02 -3.62 -15.59
N GLU A 84 5.28 -4.86 -15.20
CA GLU A 84 4.83 -6.01 -15.97
C GLU A 84 3.31 -6.18 -15.92
N ILE A 85 2.71 -6.20 -14.73
CA ILE A 85 1.26 -6.47 -14.61
C ILE A 85 0.38 -5.32 -15.09
N VAL A 86 0.92 -4.11 -15.19
CA VAL A 86 0.25 -2.95 -15.80
C VAL A 86 0.76 -2.64 -17.22
N ASN A 87 1.33 -3.62 -17.91
CA ASN A 87 1.80 -3.55 -19.31
C ASN A 87 2.53 -2.24 -19.67
N ILE A 88 3.40 -1.77 -18.77
CA ILE A 88 4.22 -0.59 -18.99
C ILE A 88 5.18 -0.82 -20.17
N SER A 89 5.51 0.26 -20.89
CA SER A 89 6.37 0.19 -22.06
C SER A 89 7.76 -0.36 -21.73
N LYS A 90 8.43 -0.91 -22.75
CA LYS A 90 9.77 -1.48 -22.60
C LYS A 90 10.77 -0.43 -22.11
N GLU A 91 10.65 0.81 -22.59
CA GLU A 91 11.52 1.92 -22.22
C GLU A 91 11.44 2.25 -20.73
N GLU A 92 10.24 2.22 -20.16
CA GLU A 92 10.05 2.42 -18.72
C GLU A 92 10.60 1.23 -17.91
N LYS A 93 10.43 -0.02 -18.40
CA LYS A 93 11.07 -1.20 -17.78
C LYS A 93 12.60 -1.12 -17.84
N ASP A 94 13.15 -0.63 -18.95
CA ASP A 94 14.59 -0.40 -19.12
C ASP A 94 15.11 0.67 -18.14
N LYS A 95 14.31 1.71 -17.87
CA LYS A 95 14.62 2.70 -16.81
C LYS A 95 14.68 2.06 -15.42
N ILE A 96 13.70 1.23 -15.06
CA ILE A 96 13.69 0.52 -13.77
C ILE A 96 14.92 -0.39 -13.66
N PHE A 97 15.23 -1.14 -14.73
CA PHE A 97 16.40 -1.99 -14.79
C PHE A 97 17.72 -1.21 -14.64
N GLY A 98 17.78 -0.01 -15.24
CA GLY A 98 18.91 0.91 -15.11
C GLY A 98 19.23 1.30 -13.66
N PHE A 99 18.24 1.32 -12.75
CA PHE A 99 18.51 1.53 -11.33
C PHE A 99 19.33 0.39 -10.71
N SER A 100 19.00 -0.86 -11.02
CA SER A 100 19.77 -2.03 -10.56
C SER A 100 21.19 -2.06 -11.15
N GLU A 101 21.36 -1.70 -12.43
CA GLU A 101 22.69 -1.66 -13.04
C GLU A 101 23.55 -0.53 -12.44
N ARG A 102 23.00 0.66 -12.20
CA ARG A 102 23.72 1.73 -11.49
C ARG A 102 24.15 1.32 -10.09
N LEU A 103 23.29 0.65 -9.33
CA LEU A 103 23.68 0.09 -8.03
C LEU A 103 24.87 -0.88 -8.16
N LYS A 104 24.82 -1.77 -9.15
CA LYS A 104 25.88 -2.75 -9.40
C LYS A 104 27.20 -2.11 -9.79
N GLU A 105 27.20 -1.09 -10.64
CA GLU A 105 28.40 -0.31 -11.01
C GLU A 105 29.05 0.34 -9.79
N LYS A 106 28.22 0.77 -8.83
CA LYS A 106 28.65 1.34 -7.55
C LYS A 106 28.88 0.30 -6.45
N GLN A 107 28.95 -0.99 -6.80
CA GLN A 107 29.16 -2.11 -5.87
C GLN A 107 28.12 -2.18 -4.73
N GLY A 108 26.92 -1.66 -5.00
CA GLY A 108 25.82 -1.58 -4.06
C GLY A 108 25.75 -0.29 -3.26
N GLU A 109 26.63 0.69 -3.48
CA GLU A 109 26.49 1.99 -2.83
C GLU A 109 25.29 2.76 -3.41
N LEU A 110 24.38 3.17 -2.55
CA LEU A 110 23.22 3.96 -2.94
C LEU A 110 23.54 5.45 -2.84
N GLU A 111 23.99 6.03 -3.95
CA GLU A 111 24.23 7.46 -4.08
C GLU A 111 22.91 8.27 -3.97
N ASP A 112 23.01 9.50 -3.47
CA ASP A 112 21.85 10.37 -3.26
C ASP A 112 21.03 10.61 -4.54
N ILE A 113 21.71 10.76 -5.68
CA ILE A 113 21.07 10.97 -6.99
C ILE A 113 20.23 9.74 -7.38
N LEU A 114 20.80 8.54 -7.28
CA LEU A 114 20.10 7.30 -7.60
C LEU A 114 18.94 7.04 -6.63
N SER A 115 19.16 7.30 -5.34
CA SER A 115 18.10 7.23 -4.33
C SER A 115 16.93 8.16 -4.69
N LYS A 116 17.23 9.39 -5.10
CA LYS A 116 16.22 10.37 -5.53
C LYS A 116 15.49 9.92 -6.79
N ASP A 117 16.20 9.41 -7.80
CA ASP A 117 15.61 8.93 -9.04
C ASP A 117 14.63 7.76 -8.81
N ILE A 118 15.01 6.80 -7.95
CA ILE A 118 14.15 5.67 -7.57
C ILE A 118 12.89 6.19 -6.86
N GLN A 119 13.05 7.11 -5.91
CA GLN A 119 11.93 7.68 -5.17
C GLN A 119 10.99 8.47 -6.10
N GLU A 120 11.51 9.35 -6.95
CA GLU A 120 10.70 10.15 -7.88
C GLU A 120 9.94 9.28 -8.87
N TYR A 121 10.61 8.26 -9.43
CA TYR A 121 9.94 7.30 -10.31
C TYR A 121 8.84 6.53 -9.58
N THR A 122 9.12 6.05 -8.37
CA THR A 122 8.11 5.36 -7.55
C THR A 122 6.91 6.25 -7.26
N LYS A 123 7.13 7.53 -6.90
CA LYS A 123 6.05 8.50 -6.67
C LYS A 123 5.19 8.70 -7.91
N MET A 124 5.84 8.93 -9.05
CA MET A 124 5.18 9.15 -10.32
C MET A 124 4.35 7.94 -10.74
N LEU A 125 4.91 6.74 -10.62
CA LEU A 125 4.22 5.49 -10.96
C LEU A 125 3.00 5.25 -10.06
N LEU A 126 3.15 5.35 -8.74
CA LEU A 126 2.04 5.13 -7.81
C LEU A 126 0.91 6.16 -8.00
N LYS A 127 1.25 7.44 -8.23
CA LYS A 127 0.26 8.48 -8.54
C LYS A 127 -0.47 8.20 -9.85
N ARG A 128 0.25 7.77 -10.89
CA ARG A 128 -0.34 7.43 -12.19
C ARG A 128 -1.34 6.27 -12.09
N LEU A 129 -1.05 5.27 -11.25
CA LEU A 129 -1.88 4.07 -11.09
C LEU A 129 -3.04 4.24 -10.11
N SER A 130 -3.03 5.27 -9.28
CA SER A 130 -4.04 5.43 -8.23
C SER A 130 -5.32 6.05 -8.78
N LYS A 131 -6.47 5.47 -8.42
CA LYS A 131 -7.78 6.11 -8.65
C LYS A 131 -8.04 7.23 -7.63
N ILE A 132 -7.54 7.03 -6.40
CA ILE A 132 -7.68 7.98 -5.29
C ILE A 132 -6.54 8.98 -5.36
N GLU A 133 -6.84 10.23 -5.02
CA GLU A 133 -5.81 11.25 -4.90
C GLU A 133 -4.80 10.89 -3.80
N ILE A 134 -3.55 10.68 -4.21
CA ILE A 134 -2.44 10.49 -3.29
C ILE A 134 -1.89 11.87 -2.92
N VAL A 135 -2.20 12.30 -1.69
CA VAL A 135 -1.76 13.58 -1.12
C VAL A 135 -0.29 13.58 -0.71
N GLY A 136 0.30 12.42 -0.46
CA GLY A 136 1.72 12.34 -0.05
C GLY A 136 2.34 10.97 -0.20
N ILE A 137 3.62 10.93 -0.58
CA ILE A 137 4.45 9.72 -0.58
C ILE A 137 5.79 10.07 0.04
N VAL A 138 6.09 9.43 1.17
CA VAL A 138 7.32 9.65 1.94
C VAL A 138 8.09 8.35 2.03
N PHE A 139 9.41 8.45 1.90
CA PHE A 139 10.31 7.32 2.03
C PHE A 139 11.11 7.45 3.33
N SER A 140 11.41 6.32 3.96
CA SER A 140 12.20 6.30 5.19
C SER A 140 13.14 5.10 5.19
N TRP A 141 14.33 5.29 5.79
CA TRP A 141 15.33 4.23 5.95
C TRP A 141 15.73 3.50 4.67
N ILE A 142 15.69 4.20 3.53
CA ILE A 142 16.09 3.64 2.24
C ILE A 142 17.58 3.25 2.29
N LYS A 143 17.85 1.97 2.00
CA LYS A 143 19.21 1.43 1.90
C LYS A 143 19.27 0.38 0.81
N SER A 144 20.41 0.28 0.15
CA SER A 144 20.70 -0.81 -0.78
C SER A 144 21.08 -2.08 -0.05
N TYR A 145 20.95 -3.21 -0.74
CA TYR A 145 21.46 -4.48 -0.29
C TYR A 145 21.72 -5.42 -1.47
N LYS A 146 22.53 -6.45 -1.22
CA LYS A 146 22.80 -7.51 -2.19
C LYS A 146 21.80 -8.65 -1.98
N CYS A 147 21.04 -8.97 -3.02
CA CYS A 147 20.10 -10.08 -3.09
C CYS A 147 20.86 -11.41 -3.09
N SER A 148 20.16 -12.51 -2.79
CA SER A 148 20.74 -13.87 -2.77
C SER A 148 21.31 -14.31 -4.12
N ASN A 149 20.73 -13.81 -5.22
CA ASN A 149 21.21 -14.05 -6.59
C ASN A 149 22.35 -13.11 -7.03
N GLY A 150 22.85 -12.26 -6.14
CA GLY A 150 23.95 -11.33 -6.40
C GLY A 150 23.56 -9.98 -7.02
N ARG A 151 22.28 -9.78 -7.38
CA ARG A 151 21.72 -8.48 -7.80
C ARG A 151 21.72 -7.49 -6.64
N TYR A 152 21.69 -6.20 -6.93
CA TYR A 152 21.44 -5.15 -5.95
C TYR A 152 20.01 -4.61 -6.06
N ASP A 153 19.39 -4.40 -4.91
CA ASP A 153 18.07 -3.80 -4.77
C ASP A 153 18.04 -2.88 -3.53
N VAL A 154 16.90 -2.28 -3.25
CA VAL A 154 16.68 -1.29 -2.22
C VAL A 154 15.55 -1.73 -1.31
N TYR A 155 15.78 -1.58 0.00
CA TYR A 155 14.80 -1.83 1.05
C TYR A 155 14.59 -0.55 1.87
N GLY A 156 13.50 -0.48 2.62
CA GLY A 156 13.09 0.71 3.38
C GLY A 156 11.58 0.76 3.52
N GLU A 157 11.08 1.94 3.87
CA GLU A 157 9.65 2.17 4.07
C GLU A 157 9.09 3.15 3.04
N ILE A 158 7.88 2.87 2.57
CA ILE A 158 7.10 3.77 1.72
C ILE A 158 5.77 4.07 2.42
N ALA A 159 5.62 5.30 2.88
CA ALA A 159 4.38 5.80 3.45
C ALA A 159 3.56 6.52 2.37
N ILE A 160 2.37 6.02 2.07
CA ILE A 160 1.43 6.57 1.11
C ILE A 160 0.25 7.16 1.87
N SER A 161 0.03 8.46 1.73
CA SER A 161 -1.11 9.17 2.30
C SER A 161 -2.13 9.47 1.20
N PHE A 162 -3.39 9.19 1.49
CA PHE A 162 -4.53 9.48 0.62
C PHE A 162 -5.64 10.14 1.44
N GLU A 163 -6.47 10.91 0.77
CA GLU A 163 -7.59 11.61 1.39
C GLU A 163 -8.88 11.16 0.72
N GLN A 164 -9.86 10.79 1.55
CA GLN A 164 -11.20 10.47 1.10
C GLN A 164 -12.17 11.04 2.12
N ASP A 165 -13.15 11.82 1.66
CA ASP A 165 -14.19 12.40 2.53
C ASP A 165 -13.61 13.15 3.75
N ARG A 166 -12.51 13.91 3.55
CA ARG A 166 -11.73 14.63 4.59
C ARG A 166 -11.02 13.74 5.63
N ILE A 167 -11.00 12.42 5.40
CA ILE A 167 -10.25 11.48 6.21
C ILE A 167 -8.91 11.21 5.54
N ARG A 168 -7.82 11.63 6.19
CA ARG A 168 -6.47 11.32 5.72
C ARG A 168 -6.04 9.97 6.25
N ASN A 169 -5.97 9.02 5.34
CA ASN A 169 -5.50 7.67 5.61
C ASN A 169 -4.03 7.54 5.22
N LYS A 170 -3.33 6.62 5.88
CA LYS A 170 -1.92 6.33 5.61
C LYS A 170 -1.72 4.83 5.50
N ILE A 171 -1.04 4.39 4.46
CA ILE A 171 -0.52 3.02 4.32
C ILE A 171 0.99 3.08 4.39
N VAL A 172 1.59 2.15 5.10
CA VAL A 172 3.05 1.99 5.17
C VAL A 172 3.40 0.63 4.58
N LEU A 173 4.23 0.65 3.54
CA LEU A 173 4.89 -0.52 2.99
C LEU A 173 6.25 -0.66 3.64
N GLU A 174 6.45 -1.75 4.36
CA GLU A 174 7.74 -2.08 4.96
C GLU A 174 8.43 -3.10 4.06
N ILE A 175 9.51 -2.70 3.43
CA ILE A 175 10.27 -3.57 2.54
C ILE A 175 11.57 -3.87 3.26
N SER A 176 11.76 -5.13 3.65
CA SER A 176 13.01 -5.62 4.23
C SER A 176 13.80 -6.41 3.20
N LYS A 177 14.98 -6.91 3.59
CA LYS A 177 15.82 -7.78 2.74
C LYS A 177 15.25 -9.18 2.50
N THR A 178 14.21 -9.56 3.24
CA THR A 178 13.67 -10.93 3.21
C THR A 178 12.18 -10.96 2.90
N HIS A 179 11.42 -10.01 3.44
CA HIS A 179 9.97 -9.98 3.31
C HIS A 179 9.46 -8.55 3.18
N GLY A 180 8.30 -8.40 2.53
CA GLY A 180 7.51 -7.19 2.54
C GLY A 180 6.35 -7.27 3.55
N GLY A 181 6.05 -6.16 4.19
CA GLY A 181 4.89 -5.98 5.07
C GLY A 181 4.06 -4.78 4.63
N ILE A 182 2.78 -4.80 5.03
CA ILE A 182 1.88 -3.66 4.87
C ILE A 182 1.25 -3.36 6.22
N LYS A 183 1.21 -2.09 6.59
CA LYS A 183 0.57 -1.61 7.81
C LYS A 183 -0.33 -0.43 7.47
N MET A 184 -1.48 -0.35 8.13
CA MET A 184 -2.30 0.85 8.14
C MET A 184 -1.74 1.79 9.21
N GLY A 185 -1.38 3.00 8.82
CA GLY A 185 -1.13 4.08 9.77
C GLY A 185 -2.45 4.57 10.37
N LEU A 186 -2.39 5.13 11.58
CA LEU A 186 -3.56 5.74 12.20
C LEU A 186 -4.10 6.86 11.29
N PRO A 187 -5.41 6.88 10.99
CA PRO A 187 -5.99 7.93 10.19
C PRO A 187 -5.88 9.27 10.93
N ALA A 188 -5.36 10.27 10.24
CA ALA A 188 -5.37 11.65 10.69
C ALA A 188 -6.61 12.30 10.10
N MET A 189 -7.54 12.76 10.93
CA MET A 189 -8.61 13.64 10.49
C MET A 189 -8.26 15.05 10.97
N ASP A 190 -8.53 16.06 10.15
CA ASP A 190 -8.27 17.46 10.51
C ASP A 190 -9.17 17.95 11.67
N LEU A 191 -10.13 17.15 12.12
CA LEU A 191 -11.09 17.52 13.17
C LEU A 191 -11.15 16.40 14.23
N LYS A 192 -10.21 16.44 15.20
CA LYS A 192 -10.29 15.61 16.41
C LYS A 192 -11.53 15.95 17.26
N GLU A 193 -12.02 17.20 17.19
CA GLU A 193 -13.21 17.67 17.91
C GLU A 193 -14.49 17.05 17.35
N ASP A 194 -14.70 17.07 16.04
CA ASP A 194 -15.89 16.47 15.40
C ASP A 194 -16.04 14.98 15.72
N ARG A 195 -14.93 14.22 15.85
CA ARG A 195 -14.98 12.81 16.27
C ARG A 195 -15.43 12.61 17.71
N ILE A 196 -14.98 13.46 18.62
CA ILE A 196 -15.40 13.38 20.01
C ILE A 196 -16.88 13.73 20.10
N GLU A 197 -17.33 14.73 19.34
CA GLU A 197 -18.73 15.13 19.26
C GLU A 197 -19.60 14.01 18.68
N GLU A 198 -19.29 13.47 17.50
CA GLU A 198 -20.03 12.35 16.90
C GLU A 198 -20.04 11.10 17.79
N LEU A 199 -18.89 10.71 18.37
CA LEU A 199 -18.83 9.56 19.28
C LEU A 199 -19.62 9.81 20.57
N SER A 200 -19.67 11.05 21.06
CA SER A 200 -20.47 11.43 22.22
C SER A 200 -21.97 11.36 21.90
N GLU A 201 -22.39 11.85 20.74
CA GLU A 201 -23.78 11.73 20.27
C GLU A 201 -24.22 10.26 20.14
N ILE A 202 -23.35 9.40 19.59
CA ILE A 202 -23.61 7.96 19.49
C ILE A 202 -23.69 7.34 20.89
N ALA A 203 -22.77 7.66 21.79
CA ALA A 203 -22.77 7.15 23.16
C ALA A 203 -24.06 7.56 23.91
N ASP A 204 -24.48 8.82 23.76
CA ASP A 204 -25.67 9.35 24.42
C ASP A 204 -26.97 8.76 23.86
N SER A 205 -27.04 8.55 22.54
CA SER A 205 -28.15 7.80 21.94
C SER A 205 -28.24 6.37 22.50
N CYS A 206 -27.11 5.72 22.75
CA CYS A 206 -27.06 4.36 23.31
C CYS A 206 -27.42 4.31 24.80
N LYS A 207 -27.12 5.37 25.57
CA LYS A 207 -27.50 5.52 26.99
C LYS A 207 -29.00 5.72 27.18
N SER A 208 -29.69 6.26 26.19
CA SER A 208 -31.13 6.54 26.24
C SER A 208 -32.03 5.29 26.19
N GLU A 209 -31.47 4.12 25.85
CA GLU A 209 -32.19 2.85 25.78
C GLU A 209 -31.79 1.87 26.90
N THR A 210 -32.75 1.13 27.44
CA THR A 210 -32.58 0.25 28.63
C THR A 210 -31.89 -1.10 28.37
N GLY A 211 -31.19 -1.26 27.24
CA GLY A 211 -30.55 -2.51 26.85
C GLY A 211 -29.13 -2.67 27.41
N PHE A 212 -28.83 -3.82 28.04
CA PHE A 212 -27.50 -4.14 28.59
C PHE A 212 -26.37 -3.99 27.56
N VAL A 213 -26.55 -4.52 26.35
CA VAL A 213 -25.54 -4.46 25.28
C VAL A 213 -25.28 -3.02 24.85
N ARG A 214 -26.32 -2.20 24.70
CA ARG A 214 -26.18 -0.79 24.30
C ARG A 214 -25.49 0.05 25.39
N ASN A 215 -25.79 -0.21 26.66
CA ASN A 215 -25.08 0.44 27.76
C ASN A 215 -23.61 0.03 27.81
N LEU A 216 -23.30 -1.25 27.55
CA LEU A 216 -21.90 -1.71 27.45
C LEU A 216 -21.16 -1.03 26.28
N PHE A 217 -21.81 -0.89 25.12
CA PHE A 217 -21.27 -0.15 23.98
C PHE A 217 -21.04 1.33 24.32
N ALA A 218 -21.99 2.00 24.98
CA ALA A 218 -21.84 3.40 25.38
C ALA A 218 -20.65 3.59 26.34
N VAL A 219 -20.48 2.70 27.33
CA VAL A 219 -19.34 2.73 28.25
C VAL A 219 -18.01 2.50 27.53
N TYR A 220 -17.98 1.61 26.53
CA TYR A 220 -16.79 1.38 25.73
C TYR A 220 -16.42 2.60 24.87
N ILE A 221 -17.41 3.25 24.24
CA ILE A 221 -17.20 4.47 23.46
C ILE A 221 -16.68 5.60 24.38
N ASP A 222 -17.29 5.80 25.55
CA ASP A 222 -16.84 6.79 26.55
C ASP A 222 -15.38 6.53 26.97
N TYR A 223 -14.95 5.27 27.07
CA TYR A 223 -13.56 4.89 27.40
C TYR A 223 -12.59 5.26 26.27
N GLU A 224 -12.91 4.94 25.01
CA GLU A 224 -12.07 5.29 23.86
C GLU A 224 -11.96 6.81 23.66
N ILE A 225 -13.04 7.57 23.89
CA ILE A 225 -13.02 9.04 23.89
C ILE A 225 -12.01 9.56 24.93
N ARG A 226 -12.02 9.03 26.15
CA ARG A 226 -11.08 9.45 27.21
C ARG A 226 -9.64 9.14 26.85
N LYS A 227 -9.37 7.97 26.27
CA LYS A 227 -8.04 7.59 25.81
C LYS A 227 -7.51 8.56 24.74
N LEU A 228 -8.33 8.92 23.77
CA LEU A 228 -8.01 9.92 22.74
C LEU A 228 -7.75 11.32 23.35
N SER A 229 -8.43 11.66 24.45
CA SER A 229 -8.21 12.93 25.17
C SER A 229 -6.92 12.94 26.02
N TRP A 230 -6.45 11.78 26.49
CA TRP A 230 -5.26 11.64 27.33
C TRP A 230 -3.96 11.68 26.53
N ASP A 231 -3.95 11.13 25.32
CA ASP A 231 -2.79 11.23 24.40
C ASP A 231 -2.42 12.68 24.02
N ASN A 232 -3.29 13.67 24.33
CA ASN A 232 -3.00 15.10 24.16
C ASN A 232 -2.23 15.72 25.34
N LYS A 233 -2.08 15.04 26.50
CA LYS A 233 -1.34 15.57 27.65
C LYS A 233 0.15 15.21 27.68
N GLU A 234 0.59 14.25 26.87
CA GLU A 234 2.02 13.89 26.76
C GLU A 234 2.81 14.74 25.75
N PHE A 235 2.17 15.72 25.09
CA PHE A 235 2.81 16.64 24.13
C PHE A 235 2.60 18.14 24.42
N MET A 236 2.34 18.52 25.67
CA MET A 236 2.48 19.92 26.14
C MET A 236 3.65 20.07 27.10
#